data_AF-A0A3C1CDZ9-F1
#
_entry.id   AF-A0A3C1CDZ9-F1
#
_cell.length_a   1.000
_cell.length_b   1.000
_cell.length_c   1.000
_cell.angle_alpha   90.00
_cell.angle_beta   90.00
_cell.angle_gamma   90.00
#
_symmetry.space_group_name_H-M   'P 1'
#
loop_
_entity.id
_entity.type
_entity.pdbx_description
1 polymer ?
#
loop_
_entity_poly.entity_id
_entity_poly.type
_entity_poly.pdbx_seq_one_letter_code
_entity_poly.pdbx_strand_id
1 'polypeptide(L)'
;MEAVTTTNTVTPQADTKWYVLRVISGKEKKVKEYLDKEISRGGWSEQVKQVFLPVEKVYKVASGKKVMRERNYYPGYVMIEILDGKLSDDLRDVIKNTTNV
;
A
#
# COMPACT_ATOMS: atom_id res chain seq x y z
N MET A 1 -38.06 13.09 -16.26
CA MET A 1 -38.31 12.18 -15.13
C MET A 1 -37.25 11.11 -15.20
N GLU A 2 -36.41 11.06 -14.18
CA GLU A 2 -35.12 10.34 -14.11
C GLU A 2 -35.32 8.84 -13.87
N ALA A 3 -34.45 8.02 -14.45
CA ALA A 3 -34.14 6.70 -13.93
C ALA A 3 -32.67 6.40 -14.25
N VAL A 4 -31.80 6.77 -13.31
CA VAL A 4 -30.39 6.39 -13.30
C VAL A 4 -30.33 4.91 -12.93
N THR A 5 -30.03 4.05 -13.90
CA THR A 5 -29.77 2.63 -13.65
C THR A 5 -28.40 2.50 -12.97
N THR A 6 -28.38 2.51 -11.64
CA THR A 6 -27.23 2.08 -10.85
C THR A 6 -27.06 0.57 -11.05
N THR A 7 -26.21 0.16 -11.99
CA THR A 7 -25.71 -1.21 -12.04
C THR A 7 -24.77 -1.41 -10.85
N ASN A 8 -25.30 -1.99 -9.76
CA ASN A 8 -24.48 -2.60 -8.72
C ASN A 8 -23.68 -3.74 -9.35
N THR A 9 -22.46 -3.46 -9.79
CA THR A 9 -21.48 -4.49 -10.11
C THR A 9 -21.05 -5.15 -8.81
N VAL A 10 -21.69 -6.28 -8.47
CA VAL A 10 -21.16 -7.25 -7.52
C VAL A 10 -19.80 -7.72 -8.06
N THR A 11 -18.75 -7.07 -7.59
CA THR A 11 -17.37 -7.52 -7.81
C THR A 11 -17.25 -8.83 -7.05
N PRO A 12 -16.74 -9.93 -7.64
CA PRO A 12 -16.53 -11.16 -6.89
C PRO A 12 -15.67 -10.81 -5.67
N GLN A 13 -16.26 -11.01 -4.50
CA GLN A 13 -15.65 -10.66 -3.22
C GLN A 13 -14.55 -11.69 -2.96
N ALA A 14 -13.41 -11.52 -3.63
CA ALA A 14 -12.18 -12.20 -3.25
C ALA A 14 -11.94 -11.81 -1.79
N ASP A 15 -11.81 -12.80 -0.91
CA ASP A 15 -11.60 -12.58 0.52
C ASP A 15 -10.23 -11.92 0.72
N THR A 16 -10.20 -10.58 0.68
CA THR A 16 -8.98 -9.82 0.92
C THR A 16 -8.87 -9.37 2.36
N LYS A 17 -7.67 -9.46 2.91
CA LYS A 17 -7.35 -8.94 4.23
C LYS A 17 -6.28 -7.88 4.14
N TRP A 18 -6.48 -6.82 4.91
CA TRP A 18 -5.52 -5.75 5.07
C TRP A 18 -4.63 -6.01 6.27
N TYR A 19 -3.33 -5.92 6.06
CA TYR A 19 -2.31 -5.99 7.10
C TYR A 19 -1.60 -4.64 7.20
N VAL A 20 -1.30 -4.22 8.42
CA VAL A 20 -0.58 -2.98 8.69
C VAL A 20 0.80 -3.33 9.21
N LEU A 21 1.81 -2.78 8.55
CA LEU A 21 3.20 -2.90 8.92
C LEU A 21 3.63 -1.58 9.53
N ARG A 22 4.25 -1.66 10.70
CA ARG A 22 5.00 -0.54 11.26
C ARG A 22 6.36 -0.50 10.58
N VAL A 23 6.81 0.68 10.21
CA VAL A 23 8.10 0.91 9.56
C VAL A 23 8.74 2.19 10.09
N ILE A 24 10.02 2.39 9.81
CA ILE A 24 10.69 3.64 10.17
C ILE A 24 10.13 4.81 9.34
N SER A 25 9.65 5.84 10.03
CA SER A 25 9.16 7.09 9.44
C SER A 25 10.18 7.70 8.47
N GLY A 26 9.73 8.09 7.27
CA GLY A 26 10.57 8.69 6.23
C GLY A 26 11.29 7.68 5.32
N LYS A 27 11.23 6.38 5.62
CA LYS A 27 11.69 5.31 4.73
C LYS A 27 10.55 4.53 4.10
N GLU A 28 9.29 4.91 4.32
CA GLU A 28 8.14 4.09 3.93
C GLU A 28 8.09 3.88 2.41
N LYS A 29 8.43 4.92 1.63
CA LYS A 29 8.54 4.83 0.17
C LYS A 29 9.57 3.80 -0.29
N LYS A 30 10.74 3.76 0.35
CA LYS A 30 11.80 2.79 0.07
C LYS A 30 11.37 1.38 0.47
N VAL A 31 10.65 1.24 1.59
CA VAL A 31 10.10 -0.05 2.02
C VAL A 31 9.05 -0.56 1.03
N LYS A 32 8.17 0.31 0.52
CA LYS A 32 7.23 -0.06 -0.55
C LYS A 32 7.95 -0.57 -1.80
N GLU A 33 8.93 0.18 -2.31
CA GLU A 33 9.68 -0.22 -3.50
C GLU A 33 10.44 -1.55 -3.28
N TYR A 34 10.93 -1.79 -2.07
CA TYR A 34 11.57 -3.05 -1.72
C TYR A 34 10.56 -4.19 -1.68
N LEU A 35 9.42 -4.01 -1.00
CA LEU A 35 8.33 -4.99 -0.96
C LEU A 35 7.83 -5.33 -2.36
N ASP A 36 7.59 -4.34 -3.22
CA ASP A 36 7.15 -4.57 -4.60
C ASP A 36 8.14 -5.45 -5.39
N LYS A 37 9.45 -5.23 -5.18
CA LYS A 37 10.50 -6.05 -5.79
C LYS A 37 10.53 -7.46 -5.24
N GLU A 38 10.43 -7.62 -3.92
CA GLU A 38 10.42 -8.93 -3.27
C GLU A 38 9.18 -9.74 -3.65
N ILE A 39 8.00 -9.10 -3.71
CA ILE A 39 6.74 -9.70 -4.19
C ILE A 39 6.89 -10.19 -5.62
N SER A 40 7.43 -9.34 -6.50
CA SER A 40 7.66 -9.69 -7.89
C SER A 40 8.69 -10.82 -8.06
N ARG A 41 9.73 -10.84 -7.21
CA ARG A 41 10.80 -11.85 -7.24
C ARG A 41 10.37 -13.20 -6.67
N GLY A 42 9.60 -13.18 -5.58
CA GLY A 42 9.12 -14.37 -4.89
C GLY A 42 7.85 -14.97 -5.47
N GLY A 43 7.28 -14.38 -6.52
CA GLY A 43 6.05 -14.88 -7.15
C GLY A 43 4.79 -14.65 -6.30
N TRP A 44 4.85 -13.77 -5.30
CA TRP A 44 3.72 -13.48 -4.41
C TRP A 44 2.72 -12.50 -5.02
N SER A 45 2.88 -12.10 -6.28
CA SER A 45 1.96 -11.18 -6.98
C SER A 45 0.52 -11.72 -7.06
N GLU A 46 0.34 -13.04 -6.99
CA GLU A 46 -0.98 -13.67 -6.94
C GLU A 46 -1.60 -13.64 -5.52
N GLN A 47 -0.77 -13.47 -4.49
CA GLN A 47 -1.21 -13.38 -3.10
C GLN A 47 -1.33 -11.92 -2.63
N VAL A 48 -0.40 -11.05 -3.03
CA VAL A 48 -0.41 -9.63 -2.66
C VAL A 48 -1.09 -8.83 -3.75
N LYS A 49 -2.29 -8.32 -3.45
CA LYS A 49 -3.06 -7.51 -4.39
C LYS A 49 -2.48 -6.10 -4.55
N GLN A 50 -2.12 -5.46 -3.44
CA GLN A 50 -1.49 -4.14 -3.47
C GLN A 50 -0.77 -3.78 -2.17
N VAL A 51 0.24 -2.92 -2.29
CA VAL A 51 0.92 -2.25 -1.19
C VAL A 51 0.52 -0.77 -1.21
N PHE A 52 -0.13 -0.30 -0.16
CA PHE A 52 -0.60 1.07 0.00
C PHE A 52 0.25 1.85 1.00
N LEU A 53 0.56 3.10 0.64
CA LEU A 53 1.33 4.02 1.46
C LEU A 53 0.46 5.24 1.84
N PRO A 54 0.26 5.54 3.14
CA PRO A 54 -0.52 6.68 3.59
C PRO A 54 0.28 8.01 3.51
N VAL A 55 0.80 8.32 2.33
CA VAL A 55 1.48 9.59 2.03
C VAL A 55 0.61 10.44 1.10
N GLU A 56 0.47 11.72 1.41
CA GLU A 56 -0.28 12.65 0.56
C GLU A 56 0.68 13.69 -0.04
N LYS A 57 0.55 13.93 -1.35
CA LYS A 57 1.31 14.98 -2.02
C LYS A 57 0.60 16.30 -1.82
N VAL A 58 1.12 17.12 -0.92
CA VAL A 58 0.58 18.45 -0.64
C VAL A 58 1.33 19.48 -1.47
N TYR A 59 0.59 20.29 -2.23
CA TYR A 59 1.16 21.42 -2.96
C TYR A 59 1.18 22.63 -2.04
N LYS A 60 2.36 23.12 -1.68
CA LYS A 60 2.51 24.40 -0.98
C LYS A 60 3.02 25.45 -1.95
N VAL A 61 2.43 26.64 -1.91
CA VAL A 61 2.99 27.80 -2.60
C VAL A 61 4.05 28.39 -1.68
N ALA A 62 5.31 28.30 -2.07
CA ALA A 62 6.43 28.92 -1.37
C ALA A 62 7.12 29.88 -2.34
N SER A 63 7.24 31.15 -1.97
CA SER A 63 7.89 32.19 -2.79
C SER A 63 7.35 32.28 -4.23
N GLY A 64 6.03 32.22 -4.40
CA GLY A 64 5.37 32.34 -5.72
C GLY A 64 5.47 31.10 -6.62
N LYS A 65 6.18 30.04 -6.22
CA LYS A 65 6.27 28.77 -6.96
C LYS A 65 5.50 27.67 -6.24
N LYS A 66 4.79 26.83 -7.00
CA LYS A 66 4.14 25.62 -6.49
C LYS A 66 5.22 24.58 -6.18
N VAL A 67 5.48 24.34 -4.90
CA VAL A 67 6.40 23.31 -4.42
C VAL A 67 5.57 22.10 -4.00
N MET A 68 5.83 20.96 -4.63
CA MET A 68 5.25 19.68 -4.21
C MET A 68 6.00 19.19 -2.97
N ARG A 69 5.28 18.98 -1.86
CA ARG A 69 5.83 18.39 -0.62
C ARG A 69 5.04 17.14 -0.30
N GLU A 70 5.73 16.03 -0.08
CA GLU A 70 5.12 14.82 0.47
C GLU A 70 4.86 15.07 1.98
N ARG A 71 3.61 14.96 2.43
CA ARG A 71 3.20 15.01 3.83
C ARG A 71 2.65 13.64 4.21
N ASN A 72 3.28 12.99 5.17
CA ASN A 72 2.83 11.69 5.66
C ASN A 72 1.64 11.90 6.61
N TYR A 73 0.50 11.24 6.34
CA TYR A 73 -0.65 11.26 7.24
C TYR A 73 -0.44 10.32 8.42
N TYR A 74 0.09 9.14 8.13
CA TYR A 74 0.45 8.12 9.12
C TYR A 74 1.94 7.78 8.95
N PRO A 75 2.85 8.57 9.55
CA PRO A 75 4.28 8.29 9.46
C PRO A 75 4.60 6.95 10.11
N GLY A 76 5.38 6.14 9.42
CA GLY A 76 5.82 4.82 9.88
C GLY A 76 4.81 3.69 9.67
N TYR A 77 3.88 3.82 8.72
CA TYR A 77 2.92 2.76 8.40
C TYR A 77 2.92 2.43 6.91
N VAL A 78 2.90 1.14 6.60
CA VAL A 78 2.67 0.57 5.26
C VAL A 78 1.50 -0.39 5.36
N MET A 79 0.57 -0.34 4.43
CA MET A 79 -0.58 -1.24 4.39
C MET A 79 -0.42 -2.20 3.23
N ILE A 80 -0.78 -3.47 3.43
CA ILE A 80 -0.70 -4.50 2.38
C ILE A 80 -2.05 -5.22 2.32
N GLU A 81 -2.59 -5.34 1.11
CA GLU A 81 -3.78 -6.12 0.82
C GLU A 81 -3.38 -7.51 0.30
N ILE A 82 -3.81 -8.56 0.99
CA ILE A 82 -3.53 -9.96 0.66
C ILE A 82 -4.83 -10.67 0.25
N LEU A 83 -4.77 -11.45 -0.82
CA LEU A 83 -5.83 -12.31 -1.34
C LEU A 83 -5.92 -13.61 -0.52
N ASP A 84 -7.14 -14.14 -0.38
CA ASP A 84 -7.51 -15.33 0.40
C ASP A 84 -7.19 -15.27 1.91
N GLY A 85 -6.84 -14.09 2.42
CA GLY A 85 -6.61 -13.84 3.85
C GLY A 85 -5.56 -14.73 4.53
N LYS A 86 -4.74 -15.43 3.75
CA LYS A 86 -3.63 -16.27 4.21
C LYS A 86 -2.33 -15.55 3.92
N LEU A 87 -1.75 -14.97 4.97
CA LEU A 87 -0.39 -14.48 4.93
C LEU A 87 0.56 -15.70 4.94
N SER A 88 1.27 -15.94 3.85
CA SER A 88 2.33 -16.96 3.81
C SER A 88 3.41 -16.63 4.83
N ASP A 89 3.92 -17.63 5.55
CA ASP A 89 5.01 -17.44 6.51
C ASP A 89 6.27 -16.87 5.84
N ASP A 90 6.54 -17.26 4.59
CA ASP A 90 7.62 -16.70 3.78
C ASP A 90 7.47 -15.19 3.57
N LEU A 91 6.26 -14.72 3.24
CA LEU A 91 5.98 -13.30 3.04
C LEU A 91 6.14 -12.54 4.35
N ARG A 92 5.70 -13.13 5.47
CA ARG A 92 5.92 -12.57 6.81
C ARG A 92 7.40 -12.45 7.14
N ASP A 93 8.21 -13.44 6.78
CA ASP A 93 9.64 -13.42 7.07
C ASP A 93 10.39 -12.47 6.14
N VAL A 94 9.99 -12.32 4.88
CA VAL A 94 10.45 -11.25 3.98
C VAL A 94 10.16 -9.86 4.57
N ILE A 95 8.94 -9.67 5.10
CA ILE A 95 8.56 -8.42 5.76
C ILE A 95 9.47 -8.14 6.96
N LYS A 96 9.74 -9.13 7.82
CA LYS A 96 10.66 -8.96 8.95
C LYS A 96 12.11 -8.71 8.53
N ASN A 97 12.55 -9.35 7.45
CA ASN A 97 13.91 -9.22 6.92
C ASN A 97 14.12 -7.90 6.15
N THR A 98 13.03 -7.23 5.77
CA THR A 98 13.09 -5.90 5.16
C THR A 98 13.64 -4.92 6.19
N THR A 99 14.88 -4.48 5.99
CA THR A 99 15.53 -3.52 6.90
C THR A 99 14.63 -2.29 7.08
N ASN A 100 14.42 -1.88 8.33
CA ASN A 100 13.61 -0.73 8.74
C ASN A 100 12.08 -0.97 8.84
N VAL A 101 11.63 -2.23 8.97
CA VAL A 101 10.30 -2.62 9.48
C VAL A 101 10.36 -2.78 10.99
#